data_AF-A0A916E907-F1
#
_entry.id   AF-A0A916E907-F1
#
_cell.length_a   1.000
_cell.length_b   1.000
_cell.length_c   1.000
_cell.angle_alpha   90.00
_cell.angle_beta   90.00
_cell.angle_gamma   90.00
#
_symmetry.space_group_name_H-M   'P 1'
#
loop_
_entity.id
_entity.type
_entity.pdbx_description
1 polymer ?
#
loop_
_entity_poly.entity_id
_entity_poly.type
_entity_poly.pdbx_seq_one_letter_code
_entity_poly.pdbx_strand_id
1 'polypeptide(L)'
;MDPNFFEQRLCSSETQRHPYPLAEKADIYSLGVLFWELTSRKMPFDFETKNNDPFEIIKIKSNILKGMREKPSPGTNHKFVALYEKCWQHKPDVRPEIRQVILELNNIEALVVSENFGSKEIETMEKSVTLENDEVNVPSYDCDINKYNL
;
A
#
# COMPACT_ATOMS: atom_id res chain seq x y z
N MET A 1 -5.53 2.81 -6.13
CA MET A 1 -6.10 3.87 -5.26
C MET A 1 -7.09 3.25 -4.29
N ASP A 2 -7.09 3.70 -3.03
CA ASP A 2 -8.01 3.25 -1.97
C ASP A 2 -9.48 3.62 -2.32
N PRO A 3 -10.43 2.68 -2.25
CA PRO A 3 -11.85 2.95 -2.42
C PRO A 3 -12.37 4.14 -1.58
N ASN A 4 -11.94 4.26 -0.32
CA ASN A 4 -12.44 5.30 0.59
C ASN A 4 -11.92 6.70 0.24
N PHE A 5 -10.78 6.78 -0.43
CA PHE A 5 -10.28 8.05 -0.97
C PHE A 5 -11.26 8.66 -1.98
N PHE A 6 -12.01 7.83 -2.71
CA PHE A 6 -13.02 8.28 -3.67
C PHE A 6 -14.35 8.61 -3.00
N GLU A 7 -14.78 7.82 -2.03
CA GLU A 7 -16.05 8.03 -1.32
C GLU A 7 -16.05 9.34 -0.51
N GLN A 8 -14.92 9.71 0.07
CA GLN A 8 -14.81 10.92 0.90
C GLN A 8 -14.81 12.22 0.07
N ARG A 9 -14.27 12.19 -1.16
CA ARG A 9 -14.32 13.34 -2.08
C ARG A 9 -15.72 13.74 -2.54
N LEU A 10 -16.72 12.87 -2.34
CA LEU A 10 -18.12 13.17 -2.66
C LEU A 10 -18.86 13.88 -1.50
N CYS A 11 -18.31 13.88 -0.28
CA CYS A 11 -19.01 14.37 0.92
C CYS A 11 -18.42 15.64 1.56
N SER A 12 -17.23 16.11 1.17
CA SER A 12 -16.62 17.29 1.82
C SER A 12 -16.28 18.39 0.82
N SER A 13 -17.07 19.46 0.83
CA SER A 13 -16.53 20.80 0.59
C SER A 13 -15.56 21.11 1.74
N GLU A 14 -14.38 21.62 1.40
CA GLU A 14 -13.30 22.10 2.29
C GLU A 14 -12.15 21.15 2.61
N THR A 15 -10.97 21.74 2.46
CA THR A 15 -9.61 21.25 2.66
C THR A 15 -9.36 20.79 4.09
N GLN A 16 -9.87 19.62 4.50
CA GLN A 16 -9.51 19.02 5.79
C GLN A 16 -8.39 18.00 5.59
N ARG A 17 -7.26 18.21 6.30
CA ARG A 17 -6.22 17.19 6.46
C ARG A 17 -6.90 15.93 6.96
N HIS A 18 -6.70 14.83 6.23
CA HIS A 18 -7.26 13.53 6.61
C HIS A 18 -6.83 13.19 8.05
N PRO A 19 -7.74 12.67 8.89
CA PRO A 19 -7.36 12.13 10.19
C PRO A 19 -6.21 11.14 10.02
N TYR A 20 -5.13 11.26 10.82
CA TYR A 20 -3.97 10.35 10.79
C TYR A 20 -4.34 8.86 10.65
N PRO A 21 -5.34 8.31 11.38
CA PRO A 21 -5.73 6.91 11.24
C PRO A 21 -6.20 6.51 9.84
N LEU A 22 -6.85 7.42 9.12
CA LEU A 22 -7.32 7.16 7.77
C LEU A 22 -6.16 7.12 6.76
N ALA A 23 -5.12 7.95 6.96
CA ALA A 23 -3.91 7.91 6.15
C ALA A 23 -3.17 6.58 6.35
N GLU A 24 -3.00 6.14 7.60
CA GLU A 24 -2.38 4.84 7.91
C GLU A 24 -3.14 3.68 7.27
N LYS A 25 -4.48 3.66 7.35
CA LYS A 25 -5.27 2.60 6.70
C LYS A 25 -5.19 2.67 5.17
N ALA A 26 -5.03 3.86 4.58
CA ALA A 26 -4.81 4.01 3.15
C ALA A 26 -3.42 3.49 2.73
N ASP A 27 -2.40 3.69 3.56
CA ASP A 27 -1.05 3.12 3.35
C ASP A 27 -1.08 1.59 3.43
N ILE A 28 -1.86 1.01 4.34
CA ILE A 28 -2.06 -0.45 4.40
C ILE A 28 -2.74 -0.96 3.13
N TYR A 29 -3.69 -0.22 2.57
CA TYR A 29 -4.30 -0.60 1.29
C TYR A 29 -3.30 -0.59 0.14
N SER A 30 -2.50 0.47 0.02
CA SER A 30 -1.49 0.57 -1.04
C SER A 30 -0.43 -0.53 -0.89
N LEU A 31 -0.05 -0.88 0.34
CA LEU A 31 0.82 -2.00 0.63
C LEU A 31 0.23 -3.34 0.15
N GLY A 32 -1.06 -3.58 0.34
CA GLY A 32 -1.74 -4.78 -0.18
C GLY A 32 -1.69 -4.86 -1.72
N VAL A 33 -1.91 -3.74 -2.41
CA VAL A 33 -1.76 -3.67 -3.87
C VAL A 33 -0.32 -3.94 -4.31
N LEU A 34 0.66 -3.38 -3.60
CA LEU A 34 2.09 -3.60 -3.89
C LEU A 34 2.49 -5.07 -3.70
N PHE A 35 2.02 -5.74 -2.65
CA PHE A 35 2.27 -7.17 -2.45
C PHE A 35 1.72 -8.02 -3.59
N TRP A 36 0.53 -7.68 -4.09
CA TRP A 36 0.00 -8.34 -5.27
C TRP A 36 0.85 -8.05 -6.51
N GLU A 37 1.26 -6.80 -6.75
CA GLU A 37 2.10 -6.41 -7.89
C GLU A 37 3.44 -7.15 -7.90
N LEU A 38 4.09 -7.29 -6.73
CA LEU A 38 5.35 -8.03 -6.61
C LEU A 38 5.21 -9.53 -6.94
N THR A 39 4.08 -10.13 -6.56
CA THR A 39 3.84 -11.56 -6.78
C THR A 39 3.30 -11.87 -8.18
N SER A 40 2.52 -10.97 -8.77
CA SER A 40 1.97 -11.11 -10.11
C SER A 40 2.95 -10.65 -11.20
N ARG A 41 3.85 -9.71 -10.86
CA ARG A 41 4.71 -8.96 -11.79
C ARG A 41 3.89 -8.28 -12.90
N LYS A 42 2.72 -7.77 -12.54
CA LYS A 42 1.77 -7.10 -13.45
C LYS A 42 1.33 -5.77 -12.88
N MET A 43 1.02 -4.83 -13.76
CA MET A 43 0.34 -3.59 -13.40
C MET A 43 -1.07 -3.92 -12.86
N PRO A 44 -1.49 -3.35 -11.73
CA PRO A 44 -2.86 -3.52 -11.24
C PRO A 44 -3.90 -3.06 -12.27
N PHE A 45 -5.02 -3.76 -12.34
CA PHE A 45 -6.22 -3.48 -13.13
C PHE A 45 -5.97 -3.29 -14.64
N ASP A 46 -4.90 -3.93 -15.14
CA ASP A 46 -4.43 -3.84 -16.52
C ASP A 46 -4.22 -2.40 -17.01
N PHE A 47 -3.82 -1.47 -16.12
CA PHE A 47 -3.70 -0.04 -16.43
C PHE A 47 -2.85 0.24 -17.68
N GLU A 48 -1.78 -0.53 -17.92
CA GLU A 48 -0.91 -0.38 -19.10
C GLU A 48 -1.66 -0.55 -20.43
N THR A 49 -2.64 -1.45 -20.47
CA THR A 49 -3.37 -1.77 -21.72
C THR A 49 -4.42 -0.72 -22.08
N LYS A 50 -4.71 0.21 -21.17
CA LYS A 50 -5.88 1.11 -21.28
C LYS A 50 -5.55 2.52 -21.74
N ASN A 51 -4.34 2.75 -22.28
CA ASN A 51 -3.92 3.98 -22.96
C ASN A 51 -4.22 5.30 -22.22
N ASN A 52 -4.31 5.27 -20.89
CA ASN A 52 -4.75 6.41 -20.06
C ASN A 52 -6.09 7.04 -20.49
N ASP A 53 -6.99 6.26 -21.12
CA ASP A 53 -8.33 6.74 -21.47
C ASP A 53 -9.10 7.11 -20.18
N PRO A 54 -9.51 8.38 -20.01
CA PRO A 54 -10.26 8.83 -18.83
C PRO A 54 -11.51 7.98 -18.56
N PHE A 55 -12.20 7.49 -19.60
CA PHE A 55 -13.39 6.67 -19.43
C PHE A 55 -13.07 5.31 -18.80
N GLU A 56 -12.01 4.67 -19.26
CA GLU A 56 -11.53 3.40 -18.69
C GLU A 56 -11.01 3.56 -17.25
N ILE A 57 -10.36 4.68 -16.94
CA ILE A 57 -9.97 5.01 -15.56
C ILE A 57 -11.20 5.13 -14.65
N ILE A 58 -12.24 5.84 -15.10
CA ILE A 58 -13.50 5.96 -14.35
C ILE A 58 -14.16 4.60 -14.14
N LYS A 59 -14.18 3.76 -15.19
CA LYS A 59 -14.72 2.40 -15.13
C LYS A 59 -13.97 1.52 -14.13
N ILE A 60 -12.63 1.57 -14.12
CA ILE A 60 -11.80 0.85 -13.14
C ILE A 60 -12.14 1.32 -11.72
N LYS A 61 -12.19 2.63 -11.48
CA LYS A 61 -12.57 3.19 -10.17
C LYS A 61 -13.95 2.71 -9.73
N SER A 62 -14.94 2.74 -10.62
CA SER A 62 -16.30 2.25 -10.36
C SER A 62 -16.31 0.77 -10.00
N ASN A 63 -15.53 -0.05 -10.71
CA ASN A 63 -15.45 -1.48 -10.44
C ASN A 63 -14.74 -1.76 -9.09
N ILE A 64 -13.68 -1.03 -8.75
CA ILE A 64 -12.99 -1.13 -7.45
C ILE A 64 -13.95 -0.81 -6.29
N LEU A 65 -14.78 0.23 -6.45
CA LEU A 65 -15.83 0.59 -5.49
C LEU A 65 -16.90 -0.50 -5.36
N LYS A 66 -17.16 -1.27 -6.43
CA LYS A 66 -18.04 -2.44 -6.41
C LYS A 66 -17.37 -3.71 -5.90
N GLY A 67 -16.14 -3.63 -5.40
CA GLY A 67 -15.40 -4.76 -4.84
C GLY A 67 -14.54 -5.54 -5.82
N MET A 68 -14.31 -5.04 -7.04
CA MET A 68 -13.33 -5.65 -7.95
C MET A 68 -11.95 -5.65 -7.28
N ARG A 69 -11.31 -6.81 -7.25
CA ARG A 69 -9.94 -7.02 -6.78
C ARG A 69 -9.20 -7.91 -7.78
N GLU A 70 -7.89 -7.86 -7.70
CA GLU A 70 -7.05 -8.67 -8.54
C GLU A 70 -7.14 -10.16 -8.20
N LYS A 71 -6.87 -11.00 -9.19
CA LYS A 71 -6.81 -12.45 -8.98
C LYS A 71 -5.43 -12.83 -8.42
N PRO A 72 -5.36 -13.71 -7.40
CA PRO A 72 -4.08 -14.21 -6.91
C PRO A 72 -3.24 -14.85 -8.02
N SER A 73 -1.94 -14.55 -8.04
CA SER A 73 -1.00 -15.13 -8.99
C SER A 73 -0.74 -16.61 -8.67
N PRO A 74 -0.83 -17.54 -9.65
CA PRO A 74 -0.54 -18.96 -9.43
C PRO A 74 0.84 -19.18 -8.81
N GLY A 75 0.92 -20.07 -7.83
CA GLY A 75 2.18 -20.39 -7.13
C GLY A 75 2.55 -19.43 -5.99
N THR A 76 1.78 -18.38 -5.75
CA THR A 76 1.96 -17.52 -4.56
C THR A 76 1.56 -18.29 -3.30
N ASN A 77 2.37 -18.18 -2.24
CA ASN A 77 2.05 -18.79 -0.94
C ASN A 77 0.67 -18.32 -0.44
N HIS A 78 -0.24 -19.25 -0.13
CA HIS A 78 -1.63 -18.94 0.25
C HIS A 78 -1.75 -18.04 1.49
N LYS A 79 -0.80 -18.10 2.43
CA LYS A 79 -0.78 -17.21 3.60
C LYS A 79 -0.42 -15.79 3.20
N PHE A 80 0.50 -15.63 2.24
CA PHE A 80 0.84 -14.33 1.68
C PHE A 80 -0.33 -13.74 0.87
N VAL A 81 -1.07 -14.59 0.14
CA VAL A 81 -2.33 -14.21 -0.51
C VAL A 81 -3.34 -13.67 0.51
N ALA A 82 -3.60 -14.45 1.56
CA ALA A 82 -4.52 -14.03 2.61
C ALA A 82 -4.09 -12.71 3.29
N LEU A 83 -2.78 -12.48 3.46
CA LEU A 83 -2.25 -11.26 4.04
C LEU A 83 -2.56 -10.04 3.16
N TYR A 84 -2.16 -10.04 1.88
CA TYR A 84 -2.44 -8.87 1.04
C TYR A 84 -3.94 -8.69 0.80
N GLU A 85 -4.73 -9.78 0.85
CA GLU A 85 -6.19 -9.71 0.78
C GLU A 85 -6.82 -9.02 2.00
N LYS A 86 -6.24 -9.16 3.19
CA LYS A 86 -6.64 -8.38 4.38
C LYS A 86 -6.24 -6.91 4.25
N CYS A 87 -5.07 -6.62 3.66
CA CYS A 87 -4.57 -5.26 3.52
C CYS A 87 -5.45 -4.39 2.60
N TRP A 88 -5.98 -4.93 1.50
CA TRP A 88 -6.77 -4.17 0.52
C TRP A 88 -8.30 -4.27 0.68
N GLN A 89 -8.77 -4.58 1.90
CA GLN A 89 -10.20 -4.63 2.20
C GLN A 89 -10.88 -3.29 1.94
N HIS A 90 -12.16 -3.33 1.54
CA HIS A 90 -12.90 -2.11 1.21
C HIS A 90 -13.00 -1.17 2.41
N LYS A 91 -13.45 -1.67 3.58
CA LYS A 91 -13.56 -0.85 4.79
C LYS A 91 -12.17 -0.62 5.43
N PRO A 92 -11.79 0.61 5.81
CA PRO A 92 -10.50 0.88 6.45
C PRO A 92 -10.33 0.15 7.79
N ASP A 93 -11.40 0.10 8.59
CA ASP A 93 -11.36 -0.42 9.97
C ASP A 93 -11.03 -1.90 10.07
N VAL A 94 -11.31 -2.68 9.00
CA VAL A 94 -11.02 -4.12 8.98
C VAL A 94 -9.62 -4.44 8.46
N ARG A 95 -8.89 -3.43 7.95
CA ARG A 95 -7.51 -3.63 7.51
C ARG A 95 -6.61 -3.74 8.75
N PRO A 96 -5.56 -4.57 8.71
CA PRO A 96 -4.64 -4.71 9.83
C PRO A 96 -3.87 -3.41 10.10
N GLU A 97 -3.28 -3.30 11.29
CA GLU A 97 -2.22 -2.32 11.54
C GLU A 97 -0.88 -2.82 10.98
N ILE A 98 0.05 -1.90 10.72
CA ILE A 98 1.38 -2.26 10.17
C ILE A 98 2.12 -3.29 11.04
N ARG A 99 1.95 -3.22 12.37
CA ARG A 99 2.54 -4.19 13.32
C ARG A 99 2.02 -5.62 13.09
N GLN A 100 0.73 -5.76 12.78
CA GLN A 100 0.11 -7.04 12.47
C GLN A 100 0.59 -7.57 11.12
N VAL A 101 0.73 -6.70 10.12
CA VAL A 101 1.29 -7.07 8.81
C VAL A 101 2.71 -7.62 8.95
N ILE A 102 3.58 -6.92 9.69
CA ILE A 102 4.96 -7.36 9.95
C ILE A 102 4.97 -8.73 10.66
N LEU A 103 4.12 -8.91 11.68
CA LEU A 103 4.02 -10.19 12.39
C LEU A 103 3.59 -11.34 11.46
N GLU A 104 2.59 -11.11 10.60
CA GLU A 104 2.16 -12.12 9.62
C GLU A 104 3.26 -12.44 8.60
N LEU A 105 4.02 -11.44 8.14
CA LEU A 105 5.16 -11.63 7.23
C LEU A 105 6.25 -12.51 7.84
N ASN A 106 6.68 -12.20 9.08
CA ASN A 106 7.69 -12.98 9.77
C ASN A 106 7.26 -14.45 9.97
N ASN A 107 5.97 -14.67 10.22
CA ASN A 107 5.41 -16.01 10.35
C ASN A 107 5.37 -16.78 9.01
N ILE A 108 5.25 -16.07 7.88
CA ILE A 108 5.32 -16.68 6.54
C ILE A 108 6.77 -17.02 6.20
N GLU A 109 7.71 -16.12 6.49
CA GLU A 109 9.15 -16.32 6.24
C GLU A 109 9.69 -17.54 6.99
N ALA A 110 9.34 -17.69 8.27
CA ALA A 110 9.74 -18.83 9.09
C ALA A 110 9.32 -20.18 8.48
N LEU A 111 8.20 -20.23 7.74
CA LEU A 111 7.72 -21.43 7.08
C LEU A 111 8.48 -21.74 5.79
N VAL A 112 8.84 -20.71 5.01
CA VAL A 112 9.61 -20.87 3.77
C VAL A 112 11.03 -21.35 4.05
N VAL A 113 11.63 -20.89 5.15
CA VAL A 113 12.95 -21.35 5.61
C VAL A 113 12.90 -22.78 6.14
N SER A 114 11.78 -23.20 6.75
CA SER A 114 11.62 -24.58 7.24
C SER A 114 11.50 -25.63 6.13
N GLU A 115 11.05 -25.23 4.93
CA GLU A 115 10.90 -26.13 3.78
C GLU A 115 12.13 -26.14 2.85
N ASN A 116 13.08 -25.21 3.00
CA ASN A 116 14.28 -25.13 2.17
C ASN A 116 15.54 -24.79 3.00
N PHE A 117 16.36 -25.81 3.22
CA PHE A 117 17.76 -25.80 3.70
C PHE A 117 18.04 -25.44 5.16
N GLY A 118 18.82 -26.33 5.79
CA GLY A 118 19.31 -26.19 7.16
C GLY A 118 20.07 -24.88 7.39
N SER A 119 19.72 -24.26 8.52
CA SER A 119 20.54 -23.41 9.38
C SER A 119 21.61 -22.57 8.68
N LYS A 120 21.32 -21.29 8.47
CA LYS A 120 22.28 -20.23 8.83
C LYS A 120 21.55 -19.12 9.59
N GLU A 121 22.00 -18.93 10.82
CA GLU A 121 21.57 -17.89 11.75
C GLU A 121 21.79 -16.50 11.12
N ILE A 122 20.81 -15.61 11.26
CA ILE A 122 21.02 -14.18 11.07
C ILE A 122 21.40 -13.61 12.43
N GLU A 123 22.66 -13.22 12.55
CA GLU A 123 23.20 -12.56 13.73
C GLU A 123 22.54 -11.17 13.86
N THR A 124 21.74 -11.00 14.91
CA THR A 124 21.13 -9.72 15.28
C THR A 124 22.24 -8.73 15.61
N MET A 125 22.42 -7.70 14.80
CA MET A 125 23.28 -6.57 15.16
C MET A 125 22.42 -5.44 15.71
N GLU A 126 22.32 -5.38 17.04
CA GLU A 126 21.93 -4.17 17.75
C GLU A 126 22.98 -3.10 17.43
N LYS A 127 22.63 -2.13 16.59
CA LYS A 127 23.41 -0.89 16.49
C LYS A 127 22.61 0.24 17.10
N SER A 128 23.00 0.58 18.33
CA SER A 128 22.66 1.80 19.02
C SER A 128 22.83 3.02 18.11
N VAL A 129 21.73 3.68 17.76
CA VAL A 129 21.77 4.99 17.11
C VAL A 129 21.95 6.04 18.20
N THR A 130 23.18 6.55 18.31
CA THR A 130 23.48 7.80 19.00
C THR A 130 22.87 8.95 18.21
N LEU A 131 22.09 9.79 18.91
CA LEU A 131 21.59 11.06 18.41
C LEU A 131 22.78 12.01 18.28
N GLU A 132 23.26 12.23 17.04
CA GLU A 132 24.01 13.43 16.71
C GLU A 132 23.17 14.27 15.76
N ASN A 133 22.94 15.51 16.21
CA ASN A 133 22.14 16.52 15.55
C ASN A 133 22.93 17.07 14.37
N ASP A 134 22.48 16.79 13.15
CA ASP A 134 22.84 17.59 11.98
C ASP A 134 21.57 18.25 11.44
N GLU A 135 21.47 19.56 11.63
CA GLU A 135 20.48 20.42 10.99
C GLU A 135 20.62 20.34 9.47
N VAL A 136 19.76 19.57 8.82
CA VAL A 136 19.59 19.63 7.37
C VAL A 136 18.62 20.77 7.07
N ASN A 137 19.16 21.89 6.58
CA ASN A 137 18.39 22.99 6.00
C ASN A 137 17.66 22.49 4.75
N VAL A 138 16.39 22.12 4.90
CA VAL A 138 15.52 21.72 3.78
C VAL A 138 15.01 23.00 3.10
N PRO A 139 15.26 23.21 1.79
CA PRO A 139 14.66 24.32 1.07
C PRO A 139 13.14 24.12 1.05
N SER A 140 12.41 25.09 1.60
CA SER A 140 10.96 25.19 1.52
C SER A 140 10.55 25.35 0.05
N TYR A 141 10.09 24.28 -0.59
CA TYR A 141 9.42 24.38 -1.89
C TYR A 141 8.00 24.88 -1.64
N ASP A 142 7.83 26.18 -1.84
CA ASP A 142 6.54 26.83 -1.79
C ASP A 142 5.73 26.42 -3.04
N CYS A 143 4.66 25.65 -2.85
CA CYS A 143 3.75 25.25 -3.91
C CYS A 143 2.78 26.38 -4.24
N ASP A 144 3.29 27.52 -4.71
CA ASP A 144 2.45 28.63 -5.16
C ASP A 144 2.04 28.43 -6.63
N ILE A 145 0.81 27.92 -6.82
CA ILE A 145 0.19 27.64 -8.13
C ILE A 145 -0.14 28.94 -8.92
N ASN A 146 -0.01 30.12 -8.31
CA ASN A 146 -0.36 31.39 -8.96
C ASN A 146 0.76 32.01 -9.81
N LYS A 147 1.90 31.34 -9.99
CA LYS A 147 3.04 31.90 -10.76
C LYS A 147 2.90 31.76 -12.29
N TYR A 148 1.93 30.99 -12.77
CA TYR A 148 1.68 30.84 -14.20
C TYR A 148 0.28 31.36 -14.56
N ASN A 149 0.14 32.68 -14.59
CA ASN A 149 -0.88 33.31 -15.44
C ASN A 149 -0.21 33.75 -16.75
N LEU A 150 -0.90 33.45 -17.85
CA LEU A 150 -0.56 33.74 -19.26
C LEU A 150 -0.10 35.18 -19.50
#